data_AF-A0A8T7GFL2-F1
#
_entry.id   AF-A0A8T7GFL2-F1
#
_cell.length_a   1.000
_cell.length_b   1.000
_cell.length_c   1.000
_cell.angle_alpha   90.00
_cell.angle_beta   90.00
_cell.angle_gamma   90.00
#
_symmetry.space_group_name_H-M   'P 1'
#
loop_
_entity.id
_entity.type
_entity.pdbx_description
1 polymer ?
#
loop_
_entity_poly.entity_id
_entity_poly.type
_entity_poly.pdbx_seq_one_letter_code
_entity_poly.pdbx_strand_id
1 'polypeptide(L)'
;MIPGEYILSSDPVLCNTNRKTIKITVSNKGDRPCQIGSHTHFFEVNRALDFPREKAFGYRLNIPAGTSVRFEPGDSKEVELCELGGSRVCFGFNGLTMGSMNSSVVMKSAVQKAKERGFNGA
;
A
#
# COMPACT_ATOMS: atom_id res chain seq x y z
N MET A 1 23.36 37.05 7.03
CA MET A 1 21.91 36.89 7.26
C MET A 1 21.29 36.61 5.91
N ILE A 2 20.70 35.43 5.73
CA ILE A 2 20.08 35.03 4.47
C ILE A 2 18.57 35.01 4.70
N PRO A 3 17.80 36.03 4.22
CA PRO A 3 16.36 36.05 4.40
C PRO A 3 15.69 34.79 3.84
N GLY A 4 14.93 34.09 4.69
CA GLY A 4 14.26 32.84 4.34
C GLY A 4 15.10 31.57 4.51
N GLU A 5 16.29 31.65 5.11
CA GLU A 5 17.08 30.46 5.40
C GLU A 5 16.44 29.57 6.47
N TYR A 6 16.46 28.26 6.24
CA TYR A 6 16.12 27.26 7.23
C TYR A 6 17.40 26.73 7.87
N ILE A 7 17.48 26.79 9.19
CA ILE A 7 18.53 26.13 9.98
C ILE A 7 17.92 24.86 10.54
N LEU A 8 18.14 23.74 9.88
CA LEU A 8 17.54 22.45 10.22
C LEU A 8 18.44 21.67 11.19
N SER A 9 17.83 20.84 12.04
CA SER A 9 18.59 19.82 12.77
C SER A 9 19.17 18.78 11.80
N SER A 10 20.32 18.21 12.16
CA SER A 10 20.87 17.02 11.51
C SER A 10 20.15 15.72 11.88
N ASP A 11 19.29 15.76 12.90
CA ASP A 11 18.60 14.58 13.39
C ASP A 11 17.54 14.10 12.40
N PRO A 12 17.48 12.78 12.10
CA PRO A 12 16.50 12.24 11.19
C PRO A 12 15.09 12.26 11.80
N VAL A 13 14.10 12.55 10.96
CA VAL A 13 12.68 12.43 11.35
C VAL A 13 12.22 10.99 11.13
N LEU A 14 11.97 10.28 12.22
CA LEU A 14 11.41 8.92 12.16
C LEU A 14 9.92 8.97 11.84
N CYS A 15 9.53 8.43 10.67
CA CYS A 15 8.14 8.34 10.25
C CYS A 15 7.52 6.97 10.58
N ASN A 16 6.19 6.93 10.69
CA ASN A 16 5.41 5.69 10.84
C ASN A 16 5.83 4.80 12.02
N THR A 17 6.42 5.39 13.05
CA THR A 17 6.81 4.69 14.27
C THR A 17 5.60 4.03 14.93
N ASN A 18 5.84 2.92 15.63
CA ASN A 18 4.82 2.15 16.36
C ASN A 18 3.74 1.51 15.48
N ARG A 19 3.94 1.43 14.15
CA ARG A 19 3.07 0.67 13.24
C ARG A 19 3.66 -0.70 12.97
N LYS A 20 2.82 -1.72 12.90
CA LYS A 20 3.25 -3.03 12.40
C LYS A 20 3.64 -2.89 10.93
N THR A 21 4.76 -3.51 10.58
CA THR A 21 5.27 -3.56 9.21
C THR A 21 5.39 -4.98 8.71
N ILE A 22 5.28 -5.14 7.40
CA ILE A 22 5.51 -6.40 6.69
C ILE A 22 6.30 -6.11 5.42
N LYS A 23 7.08 -7.09 4.97
CA LYS A 23 7.75 -7.04 3.67
C LYS A 23 7.12 -8.03 2.71
N ILE A 24 6.86 -7.58 1.49
CA ILE A 24 6.31 -8.42 0.42
C ILE A 24 7.03 -8.16 -0.89
N THR A 25 7.24 -9.21 -1.67
CA THR A 25 7.68 -9.09 -3.05
C THR A 25 6.49 -8.84 -3.95
N VAL A 26 6.60 -7.84 -4.82
CA VAL A 26 5.54 -7.43 -5.75
C VAL A 26 6.12 -7.43 -7.15
N SER A 27 5.46 -8.15 -8.07
CA SER A 27 5.87 -8.26 -9.47
C SER A 27 4.82 -7.67 -10.39
N ASN A 28 5.22 -6.82 -11.33
CA ASN A 28 4.30 -6.29 -12.34
C ASN A 28 4.22 -7.22 -13.55
N LYS A 29 3.13 -7.98 -13.65
CA LYS A 29 2.86 -8.87 -14.80
C LYS A 29 2.17 -8.15 -15.97
N GLY A 30 1.91 -6.85 -15.84
CA GLY A 30 1.32 -6.04 -16.89
C GLY A 30 2.34 -5.56 -17.92
N ASP A 31 1.83 -5.01 -19.01
CA ASP A 31 2.57 -4.41 -20.12
C ASP A 31 2.82 -2.90 -19.93
N ARG A 32 2.30 -2.32 -18.85
CA ARG A 32 2.37 -0.89 -18.56
C ARG A 32 2.94 -0.62 -17.17
N PRO A 33 3.66 0.50 -17.00
CA PRO A 33 4.16 0.89 -15.69
C PRO A 33 3.01 1.19 -14.72
N CYS A 34 3.21 0.84 -13.45
CA CYS A 34 2.30 1.13 -12.36
C CYS A 34 3.03 1.91 -11.26
N GLN A 35 2.40 2.98 -10.76
CA GLN A 35 2.96 3.80 -9.70
C GLN A 35 1.96 3.89 -8.55
N ILE A 36 2.38 3.44 -7.36
CA ILE A 36 1.51 3.29 -6.20
C ILE A 36 1.89 4.31 -5.13
N GLY A 37 0.92 5.11 -4.70
CA GLY A 37 1.12 6.17 -3.71
C GLY A 37 1.21 5.65 -2.27
N SER A 38 1.84 6.47 -1.42
CA SER A 38 2.08 6.19 0.00
C SER A 38 0.85 5.77 0.82
N HIS A 39 -0.36 6.25 0.49
CA HIS A 39 -1.59 6.06 1.28
C HIS A 39 -2.66 5.22 0.58
N THR A 40 -2.33 4.60 -0.56
CA THR A 40 -3.26 3.67 -1.21
C THR A 40 -3.39 2.40 -0.37
N HIS A 41 -4.61 1.90 -0.19
CA HIS A 41 -4.83 0.59 0.42
C HIS A 41 -4.19 -0.49 -0.48
N PHE A 42 -3.06 -1.04 -0.04
CA PHE A 42 -2.15 -1.79 -0.92
C PHE A 42 -2.79 -3.07 -1.47
N PHE A 43 -3.70 -3.68 -0.71
CA PHE A 43 -4.55 -4.79 -1.17
C PHE A 43 -5.29 -4.50 -2.48
N GLU A 44 -5.72 -3.25 -2.70
CA GLU A 44 -6.59 -2.82 -3.80
C GLU A 44 -5.82 -2.17 -4.96
N VAL A 45 -4.49 -2.29 -5.02
CA VAL A 45 -3.69 -1.76 -6.14
C VAL A 45 -3.93 -2.56 -7.41
N ASN A 46 -3.43 -2.02 -8.54
CA ASN A 46 -3.63 -2.56 -9.90
C ASN A 46 -3.60 -4.11 -9.94
N ARG A 47 -4.61 -4.69 -10.58
CA ARG A 47 -4.81 -6.13 -10.74
C ARG A 47 -3.63 -6.86 -11.40
N ALA A 48 -2.84 -6.15 -12.22
CA ALA A 48 -1.66 -6.69 -12.89
C ALA A 48 -0.48 -6.94 -11.94
N LEU A 49 -0.46 -6.28 -10.77
CA LEU A 49 0.56 -6.52 -9.74
C LEU A 49 0.25 -7.83 -9.02
N ASP A 50 1.24 -8.72 -9.01
CA ASP A 50 1.18 -10.05 -8.41
C ASP A 50 1.96 -10.09 -7.09
N PHE A 51 1.26 -10.38 -6.01
CA PHE A 51 1.77 -10.45 -4.64
C PHE A 51 0.72 -11.13 -3.74
N PRO A 52 1.07 -11.65 -2.55
CA PRO A 52 0.11 -12.28 -1.65
C PRO A 52 -0.87 -11.23 -1.07
N ARG A 53 -2.02 -11.03 -1.73
CA ARG A 53 -2.91 -9.89 -1.44
C ARG A 53 -3.48 -9.92 -0.04
N GLU A 54 -3.88 -11.10 0.44
CA GLU A 54 -4.41 -11.26 1.80
C GLU A 54 -3.46 -10.69 2.86
N LYS A 55 -2.13 -10.81 2.68
CA LYS A 55 -1.14 -10.23 3.60
C LYS A 55 -1.12 -8.70 3.58
N ALA A 56 -1.50 -8.08 2.46
CA ALA A 56 -1.52 -6.63 2.29
C ALA A 56 -2.84 -5.96 2.74
N PHE A 57 -3.82 -6.75 3.20
CA PHE A 57 -5.10 -6.22 3.66
C PHE A 57 -4.93 -5.37 4.92
N GLY A 58 -5.35 -4.11 4.85
CA GLY A 58 -5.16 -3.13 5.93
C GLY A 58 -3.82 -2.42 5.93
N TYR A 59 -3.00 -2.59 4.90
CA TYR A 59 -1.67 -1.99 4.81
C TYR A 59 -1.55 -0.96 3.69
N ARG A 60 -0.55 -0.08 3.81
CA ARG A 60 -0.10 0.91 2.82
C ARG A 60 1.43 0.91 2.74
N LEU A 61 2.02 1.51 1.71
CA LEU A 61 3.48 1.62 1.59
C LEU A 61 4.08 2.36 2.80
N ASN A 62 5.15 1.80 3.39
CA ASN A 62 5.91 2.44 4.46
C ASN A 62 6.95 3.42 3.89
N ILE A 63 6.47 4.47 3.24
CA ILE A 63 7.31 5.50 2.60
C ILE A 63 6.87 6.89 3.05
N PRO A 64 7.67 7.95 2.78
CA PRO A 64 7.27 9.33 3.10
C PRO A 64 5.92 9.70 2.47
N ALA A 65 5.09 10.44 3.23
CA ALA A 65 3.78 10.85 2.76
C ALA A 65 3.89 11.68 1.47
N GLY A 66 2.97 11.44 0.53
CA GLY A 66 2.96 12.09 -0.79
C GLY A 66 3.88 11.46 -1.84
N THR A 67 4.78 10.54 -1.45
CA THR A 67 5.64 9.82 -2.39
C THR A 67 4.98 8.54 -2.92
N SER A 68 5.66 7.83 -3.82
CA SER A 68 5.16 6.62 -4.49
C SER A 68 6.28 5.66 -4.89
N VAL A 69 5.94 4.39 -5.08
CA VAL A 69 6.82 3.37 -5.64
C VAL A 69 6.36 3.03 -7.05
N ARG A 70 7.31 3.01 -7.99
CA ARG A 70 7.07 2.70 -9.41
C ARG A 70 7.54 1.29 -9.74
N PHE A 71 6.70 0.56 -10.46
CA PHE A 71 6.95 -0.78 -10.99
C PHE A 71 6.88 -0.73 -12.51
N GLU A 72 7.99 -1.00 -13.18
CA GLU A 72 8.03 -1.13 -14.64
C GLU A 72 7.40 -2.47 -15.08
N PRO A 73 7.02 -2.65 -16.35
CA PRO A 73 6.59 -3.95 -16.87
C PRO A 73 7.65 -5.03 -16.62
N GLY A 74 7.27 -6.18 -16.03
CA GLY A 74 8.18 -7.28 -15.70
C GLY A 74 9.05 -7.07 -14.45
N ASP A 75 8.99 -5.89 -13.83
CA ASP A 75 9.77 -5.54 -12.64
C ASP A 75 9.27 -6.31 -11.41
N SER A 76 10.20 -6.62 -10.50
CA SER A 76 9.92 -7.29 -9.22
C SER A 76 10.71 -6.62 -8.10
N LYS A 77 10.01 -6.15 -7.08
CA LYS A 77 10.60 -5.41 -5.95
C LYS A 77 10.05 -5.90 -4.63
N GLU A 78 10.91 -5.99 -3.62
CA GLU A 78 10.47 -6.07 -2.23
C GLU A 78 10.05 -4.67 -1.77
N VAL A 79 8.85 -4.56 -1.20
CA VAL A 79 8.36 -3.34 -0.58
C VAL A 79 8.01 -3.60 0.87
N GLU A 80 8.24 -2.60 1.71
CA GLU A 80 7.77 -2.59 3.08
C GLU A 80 6.43 -1.87 3.17
N LEU A 81 5.46 -2.51 3.83
CA LEU A 81 4.16 -1.95 4.09
C LEU A 81 4.01 -1.70 5.59
N CYS A 82 3.29 -0.63 5.96
CA CYS A 82 2.86 -0.37 7.32
C CYS A 82 1.33 -0.37 7.40
N GLU A 83 0.79 -0.71 8.56
CA GLU A 83 -0.65 -0.69 8.78
C GLU A 83 -1.28 0.69 8.56
N LEU A 84 -2.49 0.70 8.00
CA LEU A 84 -3.35 1.88 8.00
C LEU A 84 -3.77 2.22 9.45
N GLY A 85 -3.67 3.50 9.79
CA GLY A 85 -4.05 4.02 11.10
C GLY A 85 -5.52 4.45 11.19
N GLY A 86 -5.85 5.25 12.20
CA GLY A 86 -7.19 5.77 12.42
C GLY A 86 -8.22 4.67 12.72
N SER A 87 -9.48 4.89 12.33
CA SER A 87 -10.57 3.93 12.56
C SER A 87 -10.45 2.63 11.76
N ARG A 88 -9.46 2.52 10.86
CA ARG A 88 -9.23 1.37 9.98
C ARG A 88 -10.48 0.98 9.17
N VAL A 89 -11.15 1.98 8.63
CA VAL A 89 -12.29 1.81 7.71
C VAL A 89 -11.88 2.30 6.33
N CYS A 90 -12.09 1.48 5.30
CA CYS A 90 -11.66 1.76 3.94
C CYS A 90 -12.87 1.80 2.99
N PHE A 91 -13.05 2.94 2.31
CA PHE A 91 -14.06 3.16 1.28
C PHE A 91 -13.41 3.75 0.02
N GLY A 92 -13.95 3.44 -1.16
CA GLY A 92 -13.40 3.89 -2.45
C GLY A 92 -12.47 2.85 -3.07
N PHE A 93 -11.29 3.28 -3.54
CA PHE A 93 -10.28 2.45 -4.25
C PHE A 93 -10.90 1.59 -5.36
N ASN A 94 -10.77 0.26 -5.29
CA ASN A 94 -11.39 -0.66 -6.24
C ASN A 94 -12.73 -1.24 -5.72
N GLY A 95 -13.25 -0.67 -4.63
CA GLY A 95 -14.50 -1.08 -4.01
C GLY A 95 -14.46 -2.51 -3.46
N LEU A 96 -13.28 -3.03 -3.12
CA LEU A 96 -13.14 -4.40 -2.63
C LEU A 96 -13.49 -4.48 -1.14
N THR A 97 -12.95 -3.57 -0.34
CA THR A 97 -13.09 -3.57 1.12
C THR A 97 -14.42 -2.98 1.59
N MET A 98 -14.68 -1.70 1.25
CA MET A 98 -15.92 -0.98 1.56
C MET A 98 -16.42 -1.18 3.01
N GLY A 99 -15.52 -1.07 3.99
CA GLY A 99 -15.84 -1.35 5.38
C GLY A 99 -14.64 -1.40 6.31
N SER A 100 -14.87 -1.93 7.52
CA SER A 100 -13.84 -2.06 8.57
C SER A 100 -12.84 -3.15 8.23
N MET A 101 -11.56 -2.80 8.24
CA MET A 101 -10.44 -3.73 8.03
C MET A 101 -10.15 -4.59 9.27
N ASN A 102 -10.82 -4.33 10.39
CA ASN A 102 -10.75 -5.19 11.58
C ASN A 102 -11.78 -6.34 11.54
N SER A 103 -12.71 -6.32 10.58
CA SER A 103 -13.71 -7.37 10.42
C SER A 103 -13.20 -8.50 9.54
N SER A 104 -13.14 -9.70 10.10
CA SER A 104 -12.78 -10.92 9.35
C SER A 104 -13.78 -11.24 8.25
N VAL A 105 -15.05 -10.87 8.43
CA VAL A 105 -16.11 -11.02 7.41
C VAL A 105 -15.84 -10.11 6.21
N VAL A 106 -15.48 -8.85 6.48
CA VAL A 106 -15.12 -7.88 5.44
C VAL A 106 -13.86 -8.33 4.70
N MET A 107 -12.83 -8.78 5.42
CA MET A 107 -11.60 -9.30 4.82
C MET A 107 -11.88 -10.47 3.87
N LYS A 108 -12.61 -11.49 4.33
CA LYS A 108 -12.96 -12.65 3.50
C LYS A 108 -13.76 -12.26 2.26
N SER A 109 -14.73 -11.36 2.41
CA SER A 109 -15.51 -10.83 1.29
C SER A 109 -14.63 -10.07 0.29
N ALA A 110 -13.70 -9.25 0.78
CA ALA A 110 -12.79 -8.47 -0.05
C ALA A 110 -11.83 -9.36 -0.86
N VAL A 111 -11.25 -10.38 -0.22
CA VAL A 111 -10.39 -11.38 -0.87
C VAL A 111 -11.17 -12.14 -1.95
N GLN A 112 -12.40 -12.56 -1.66
CA GLN A 112 -13.25 -13.24 -2.64
C GLN A 112 -13.56 -12.35 -3.85
N LYS A 113 -13.93 -11.08 -3.64
CA LYS A 113 -14.13 -10.11 -4.72
C LYS A 113 -12.86 -9.87 -5.54
N ALA A 114 -11.69 -9.86 -4.90
CA ALA A 114 -10.42 -9.70 -5.58
C ALA A 114 -10.13 -10.87 -6.53
N LYS A 115 -10.40 -12.11 -6.09
CA LYS A 115 -10.31 -13.31 -6.94
C LYS A 115 -11.27 -13.23 -8.13
N GLU A 116 -12.54 -12.95 -7.87
CA GLU A 116 -13.58 -12.86 -8.91
C GLU A 116 -13.29 -11.78 -9.96
N ARG A 117 -12.68 -10.66 -9.53
CA ARG A 117 -12.34 -9.53 -10.42
C ARG A 117 -10.95 -9.63 -11.05
N GLY A 118 -10.25 -10.75 -10.86
CA GLY A 118 -8.98 -11.05 -11.51
C GLY A 118 -7.79 -10.23 -10.99
N PHE A 119 -7.73 -9.97 -9.69
CA PHE A 119 -6.56 -9.38 -9.04
C PHE A 119 -5.50 -10.45 -8.78
N ASN A 120 -4.32 -10.32 -9.38
CA ASN A 120 -3.26 -11.32 -9.28
C ASN A 120 -2.81 -11.52 -7.82
N GLY A 121 -2.67 -12.78 -7.40
CA GLY A 121 -2.26 -13.16 -6.04
C GLY A 121 -3.34 -13.02 -4.95
N ALA A 122 -4.61 -12.83 -5.35
CA ALA A 122 -5.77 -12.88 -4.46
C ALA A 122 -6.15 -14.30 -4.04
#